data_AF-A0A925F8T9-F1
#
_entry.id   AF-A0A925F8T9-F1
#
_cell.length_a   1.000
_cell.length_b   1.000
_cell.length_c   1.000
_cell.angle_alpha   90.00
_cell.angle_beta   90.00
_cell.angle_gamma   90.00
#
_symmetry.space_group_name_H-M   'P 1'
#
loop_
_entity.id
_entity.type
_entity.pdbx_description
1 polymer ?
#
loop_
_entity_poly.entity_id
_entity_poly.type
_entity_poly.pdbx_seq_one_letter_code
_entity_poly.pdbx_strand_id
1 'polypeptide(L)' 'GYCQSGQIMAAVSLLKTKPKPTDDDIDTAMTNICRCGTYQRIRKAIHRAAGALQEAPKAAPAKAVKPSGTVGK' A
#
# COMPACT_ATOMS: atom_id res chain seq x y z
N GLY A 1 -11.31 -1.56 -6.59
CA GLY A 1 -11.44 -2.93 -6.04
C GLY A 1 -11.92 -2.87 -4.62
N TYR A 2 -12.87 -3.73 -4.24
CA TYR A 2 -13.66 -3.62 -3.00
C TYR A 2 -12.82 -3.50 -1.71
N CYS A 3 -11.74 -4.29 -1.57
CA CYS A 3 -10.87 -4.25 -0.39
C CYS A 3 -9.77 -3.18 -0.45
N GLN A 4 -9.56 -2.51 -1.58
CA GLN A 4 -8.38 -1.65 -1.80
C GLN A 4 -8.38 -0.42 -0.91
N SER A 5 -9.54 0.21 -0.68
CA SER A 5 -9.66 1.39 0.19
C SER A 5 -9.27 1.08 1.62
N GLY A 6 -9.78 -0.02 2.19
CA GLY A 6 -9.42 -0.46 3.55
C GLY A 6 -7.93 -0.78 3.68
N GLN A 7 -7.36 -1.47 2.69
CA GLN A 7 -5.95 -1.83 2.64
C GLN A 7 -5.04 -0.58 2.54
N ILE A 8 -5.42 0.42 1.74
CA ILE A 8 -4.68 1.69 1.64
C ILE A 8 -4.69 2.44 2.98
N MET A 9 -5.83 2.56 3.63
CA MET A 9 -5.95 3.29 4.89
C MET A 9 -5.16 2.62 6.02
N ALA A 10 -5.24 1.28 6.11
CA ALA A 10 -4.45 0.51 7.05
C ALA A 10 -2.95 0.66 6.77
N ALA A 11 -2.53 0.61 5.50
CA ALA A 11 -1.12 0.74 5.11
C ALA A 11 -0.57 2.14 5.46
N VAL A 12 -1.36 3.19 5.21
CA VAL A 12 -0.98 4.57 5.59
C VAL A 12 -0.86 4.69 7.11
N SER A 13 -1.78 4.11 7.87
CA SER A 13 -1.72 4.10 9.34
C SER A 13 -0.46 3.39 9.84
N LEU A 14 -0.17 2.20 9.32
CA LEU A 14 1.03 1.43 9.65
C LEU A 14 2.31 2.20 9.31
N LEU A 15 2.42 2.78 8.12
CA LEU A 15 3.65 3.46 7.69
C LEU A 15 3.88 4.80 8.41
N LYS A 16 2.83 5.43 8.92
CA LYS A 16 2.95 6.62 9.78
C LYS A 16 3.56 6.29 11.14
N THR A 17 3.22 5.14 11.72
CA THR A 17 3.70 4.73 13.05
C THR A 17 5.00 3.93 12.97
N LYS A 18 5.15 3.08 11.95
CA LYS A 18 6.29 2.20 11.71
C LYS A 18 6.78 2.34 10.26
N PRO A 19 7.71 3.28 9.99
CA PRO A 19 8.23 3.53 8.64
C PRO A 19 9.02 2.36 8.01
N LYS A 20 9.46 1.41 8.84
CA LYS A 20 10.16 0.17 8.47
C LYS A 20 9.37 -1.04 9.01
N PRO A 21 8.22 -1.40 8.42
CA PRO A 21 7.45 -2.54 8.87
C PRO A 21 8.09 -3.86 8.41
N THR A 22 7.93 -4.91 9.21
CA THR A 22 8.21 -6.29 8.82
C THR A 22 6.98 -6.92 8.18
N ASP A 23 7.13 -8.13 7.66
CA ASP A 23 6.01 -8.90 7.11
C ASP A 23 4.92 -9.20 8.16
N ASP A 24 5.31 -9.51 9.40
CA ASP A 24 4.38 -9.78 10.49
C ASP A 24 3.62 -8.52 10.92
N ASP A 25 4.26 -7.34 10.86
CA ASP A 25 3.58 -6.07 11.14
C ASP A 25 2.50 -5.79 10.11
N ILE A 26 2.80 -6.07 8.83
CA ILE A 26 1.84 -5.88 7.74
C ILE A 26 0.66 -6.81 7.93
N ASP A 27 0.89 -8.08 8.24
CA ASP A 27 -0.18 -9.06 8.46
C ASP A 27 -1.05 -8.73 9.67
N THR A 28 -0.44 -8.21 10.73
CA THR A 28 -1.18 -7.78 11.92
C THR A 28 -2.00 -6.52 11.65
N ALA A 29 -1.47 -5.58 10.86
CA ALA A 29 -2.17 -4.34 10.53
C ALA A 29 -3.27 -4.52 9.49
N MET A 30 -3.13 -5.48 8.57
CA MET A 30 -4.08 -5.70 7.48
C MET A 30 -5.20 -6.66 7.88
N THR A 31 -6.13 -6.16 8.70
CA THR A 31 -7.34 -6.91 9.12
C THR A 31 -8.43 -6.99 8.03
N ASN A 32 -8.20 -6.35 6.88
CA ASN A 32 -9.17 -6.29 5.78
C ASN A 32 -9.13 -7.55 4.90
N ILE A 33 -10.29 -8.16 4.64
CA ILE A 33 -10.38 -9.36 3.79
C ILE A 33 -10.05 -9.03 2.33
N CYS A 34 -9.14 -9.80 1.73
CA CYS A 34 -8.83 -9.74 0.30
C CYS A 34 -9.50 -10.91 -0.43
N ARG A 35 -10.63 -10.65 -1.12
CA ARG A 35 -11.37 -11.72 -1.82
C ARG A 35 -10.81 -12.10 -3.19
N CYS A 36 -10.04 -11.22 -3.82
CA CYS A 36 -9.44 -11.47 -5.13
C CYS A 36 -8.09 -12.23 -5.07
N GLY A 37 -7.61 -12.62 -3.88
CA GLY A 37 -6.40 -13.44 -3.72
C GLY A 37 -5.08 -12.72 -4.01
N THR A 38 -5.09 -11.40 -4.21
CA THR A 38 -3.89 -10.63 -4.58
C THR A 38 -3.15 -10.00 -3.39
N TYR A 39 -3.42 -10.48 -2.17
CA TYR A 39 -2.83 -9.93 -0.94
C TYR A 39 -1.29 -9.87 -0.96
N GLN A 40 -0.64 -10.85 -1.58
CA GLN A 40 0.83 -10.84 -1.74
C GLN A 40 1.35 -9.65 -2.57
N ARG A 41 0.55 -9.14 -3.53
CA ARG A 41 0.90 -7.92 -4.28
C ARG A 41 0.72 -6.67 -3.42
N ILE A 42 -0.27 -6.68 -2.52
CA ILE A 42 -0.50 -5.61 -1.55
C ILE A 42 0.68 -5.54 -0.56
N ARG A 43 1.09 -6.67 0.02
CA ARG A 43 2.27 -6.75 0.91
C ARG A 43 3.53 -6.19 0.24
N LYS A 44 3.81 -6.60 -1.00
CA LYS A 44 4.93 -6.06 -1.79
C LYS A 44 4.80 -4.55 -2.04
N ALA A 45 3.59 -4.04 -2.27
CA ALA A 45 3.37 -2.62 -2.47
C ALA A 45 3.62 -1.80 -1.19
N ILE A 46 3.27 -2.34 -0.02
CA ILE A 46 3.55 -1.69 1.27
C ILE A 46 5.06 -1.58 1.52
N HIS A 47 5.82 -2.65 1.27
CA HIS A 47 7.29 -2.61 1.35
C HIS A 47 7.91 -1.56 0.41
N ARG A 48 7.41 -1.49 -0.83
CA ARG A 48 7.86 -0.46 -1.79
C ARG A 48 7.52 0.94 -1.30
N ALA A 49 6.34 1.15 -0.73
CA ALA A 49 5.95 2.43 -0.16
C ALA A 49 6.80 2.80 1.06
N ALA A 50 7.13 1.83 1.92
CA ALA A 50 8.04 2.02 3.05
C ALA A 50 9.44 2.49 2.60
N GLY A 51 10.00 1.86 1.56
CA GLY A 51 11.27 2.29 0.95
C GLY A 51 11.20 3.69 0.37
N ALA A 52 10.15 4.00 -0.40
CA ALA A 52 9.97 5.32 -1.00
C ALA A 52 9.79 6.46 0.03
N LEU A 53 9.18 6.16 1.19
CA LEU A 53 9.05 7.12 2.30
C LEU A 53 10.39 7.38 3.01
N GLN A 54 11.34 6.47 2.92
CA GLN A 54 12.67 6.62 3.52
C GLN A 54 13.62 7.42 2.62
N GLU A 55 13.39 7.41 1.31
CA GLU A 55 14.21 8.14 0.33
C GLU A 55 13.76 9.60 0.12
N ALA A 56 12.53 9.97 0.51
CA ALA A 56 11.99 11.33 0.32
C ALA A 56 11.97 12.14 1.64
N PRO A 57 12.35 13.43 1.62
CA PRO A 57 12.17 14.28 2.79
C PRO A 57 10.66 14.44 3.08
N LYS A 58 10.32 14.16 4.34
CA LYS A 58 8.99 14.20 4.99
C LYS A 58 7.94 15.09 4.28
N ALA A 59 6.89 14.43 3.80
CA ALA A 59 5.55 14.94 3.43
C ALA A 59 5.38 15.69 2.09
N ALA A 60 5.01 14.95 1.02
CA ALA A 60 4.10 15.43 -0.03
C ALA A 60 3.47 14.22 -0.79
N PRO A 61 2.17 14.26 -1.16
CA PRO A 61 1.41 13.08 -1.54
C PRO A 61 1.62 12.67 -3.00
N ALA A 62 1.59 11.35 -3.21
CA ALA A 62 1.12 10.63 -4.40
C ALA A 62 1.24 11.39 -5.73
N LYS A 63 2.44 11.36 -6.34
CA LYS A 63 2.53 11.63 -7.78
C LYS A 63 1.62 10.65 -8.52
N ALA A 64 0.67 11.23 -9.25
CA ALA A 64 -0.33 10.61 -10.10
C ALA A 64 0.05 9.19 -10.56
N VAL A 65 -0.70 8.19 -10.05
CA VAL A 65 -0.87 6.92 -10.75
C VAL A 65 -1.53 7.27 -12.08
N LYS A 66 -0.73 7.37 -13.14
CA LYS A 66 -1.23 7.47 -14.51
C LYS A 66 -2.06 6.19 -14.76
N PRO A 67 -3.34 6.28 -15.18
CA PRO A 67 -4.10 5.11 -15.53
C PRO A 67 -3.39 4.42 -16.70
N SER A 68 -2.79 3.27 -16.42
CA SER A 68 -2.30 2.35 -17.43
C SER A 68 -3.51 1.79 -18.16
N GLY A 69 -3.65 2.14 -19.44
CA GLY A 69 -4.55 1.46 -20.37
C GLY A 69 -5.79 2.28 -20.74
N THR A 70 -5.68 3.00 -21.86
CA THR A 70 -6.80 3.15 -22.79
C THR A 70 -7.40 1.77 -23.06
N VAL A 71 -8.62 1.51 -22.57
CA VAL A 71 -9.45 0.43 -23.12
C VAL A 71 -9.82 0.89 -24.53
N GLY A 72 -9.02 0.45 -25.50
CA GLY A 72 -9.29 0.60 -26.91
C GLY A 72 -10.23 -0.50 -27.34
N LYS A 73 -11.43 -0.09 -27.77
CA LYS A 73 -12.59 -0.86 -28.28
C LYS A 73 -13.37 -1.67 -27.25
#